data_AF-U2FQU7-F1
#
_entry.id   AF-U2FQU7-F1
#
_cell.length_a   1.000
_cell.length_b   1.000
_cell.length_c   1.000
_cell.angle_alpha   90.00
_cell.angle_beta   90.00
_cell.angle_gamma   90.00
#
_symmetry.space_group_name_H-M   'P 1'
#
loop_
_entity.id
_entity.type
_entity.pdbx_description
1 polymer ?
#
loop_
_entity_poly.entity_id
_entity_poly.type
_entity_poly.pdbx_seq_one_letter_code
_entity_poly.pdbx_strand_id
1 'polypeptide(L)'
;MPDYGTARCDFPGGDARTLYRSIARVLGLPPDTRLYLCHDYQPGGRDVQFVTTVAEQRRANVHVKDGVTEDDFVAMRTTRDATLAMPVLMLPSVQVNMRAGHLPEPEDNGVRYLKIPLDAI
;
A
#
# COMPACT_ATOMS: atom_id res chain seq x y z
N MET A 1 -7.80 6.03 -3.62
CA MET A 1 -9.18 6.39 -3.99
C MET A 1 -9.71 5.34 -4.97
N PRO A 2 -11.03 5.24 -5.24
CA PRO A 2 -11.55 4.23 -6.17
C PRO A 2 -10.85 4.24 -7.54
N ASP A 3 -10.48 5.41 -8.04
CA ASP A 3 -9.75 5.63 -9.29
C ASP A 3 -8.27 5.20 -9.28
N TYR A 4 -7.65 5.03 -8.10
CA TYR A 4 -6.26 4.60 -7.96
C TYR A 4 -6.13 3.10 -7.69
N GLY A 5 -7.17 2.47 -7.14
CA GLY A 5 -7.22 1.03 -6.91
C GLY A 5 -6.64 0.60 -5.57
N THR A 6 -5.63 -0.26 -5.58
CA THR A 6 -5.07 -0.98 -4.42
C THR A 6 -3.56 -0.84 -4.31
N ALA A 7 -3.04 -1.03 -3.10
CA ALA A 7 -1.60 -1.03 -2.82
C ALA A 7 -0.88 -2.25 -3.44
N ARG A 8 0.46 -2.16 -3.53
CA ARG A 8 1.35 -3.26 -3.94
C ARG A 8 1.44 -4.36 -2.88
N CYS A 9 1.77 -5.58 -3.27
CA CYS A 9 1.84 -6.77 -2.42
C CYS A 9 3.20 -7.49 -2.46
N ASP A 10 4.24 -6.86 -3.01
CA ASP A 10 5.58 -7.41 -3.22
C ASP A 10 6.61 -6.98 -2.16
N PHE A 11 6.16 -6.32 -1.09
CA PHE A 11 6.99 -6.16 0.11
C PHE A 11 7.25 -7.54 0.75
N PRO A 12 8.38 -7.80 1.44
CA PRO A 12 8.61 -9.08 2.11
C PRO A 12 7.43 -9.49 3.02
N GLY A 13 6.83 -10.65 2.73
CA GLY A 13 5.64 -11.16 3.43
C GLY A 13 4.30 -10.62 2.92
N GLY A 14 4.29 -9.77 1.90
CA GLY A 14 3.08 -9.33 1.20
C GLY A 14 2.49 -10.46 0.33
N ASP A 15 1.17 -10.47 0.22
CA ASP A 15 0.43 -11.46 -0.57
C ASP A 15 -0.87 -10.85 -1.12
N ALA A 16 -1.02 -10.89 -2.45
CA ALA A 16 -2.18 -10.32 -3.13
C ALA A 16 -3.48 -11.01 -2.73
N ARG A 17 -3.45 -12.32 -2.46
CA ARG A 17 -4.64 -13.08 -2.07
C ARG A 17 -5.11 -12.67 -0.67
N THR A 18 -4.17 -12.49 0.25
CA THR A 18 -4.40 -11.97 1.60
C THR A 18 -4.93 -10.53 1.55
N LEU A 19 -4.38 -9.68 0.67
CA LEU A 19 -4.89 -8.33 0.48
C LEU A 19 -6.35 -8.34 0.00
N TYR A 20 -6.69 -9.16 -1.01
CA TYR A 20 -8.06 -9.28 -1.52
C TYR A 20 -9.06 -9.61 -0.41
N ARG A 21 -8.77 -10.65 0.38
CA ARG A 21 -9.63 -11.08 1.50
C ARG A 21 -9.73 -10.01 2.58
N SER A 22 -8.65 -9.30 2.85
CA SER A 22 -8.64 -8.19 3.81
C SER A 22 -9.50 -7.02 3.34
N ILE A 23 -9.41 -6.65 2.05
CA ILE A 23 -10.28 -5.64 1.44
C ILE A 23 -11.75 -6.08 1.51
N ALA A 24 -12.06 -7.33 1.17
CA ALA A 24 -13.42 -7.85 1.24
C ALA A 24 -14.01 -7.75 2.66
N ARG A 25 -13.20 -7.99 3.71
CA ARG A 25 -13.61 -7.77 5.11
C ARG A 25 -13.93 -6.30 5.40
N VAL A 26 -13.10 -5.37 4.94
CA VAL A 26 -13.33 -3.92 5.11
C VAL A 26 -14.56 -3.45 4.32
N LEU A 27 -14.75 -3.94 3.09
CA LEU A 27 -15.90 -3.61 2.25
C LEU A 27 -17.19 -4.34 2.67
N GLY A 28 -17.11 -5.24 3.66
CA GLY A 28 -18.25 -5.83 4.36
C GLY A 28 -18.85 -4.93 5.45
N LEU A 29 -18.23 -3.77 5.74
CA LEU A 29 -18.78 -2.74 6.65
C LEU A 29 -20.00 -2.04 6.03
N PRO A 30 -20.79 -1.26 6.81
CA PRO A 30 -21.94 -0.51 6.28
C PRO A 30 -21.56 0.39 5.09
N PRO A 31 -22.42 0.53 4.07
CA PRO A 31 -22.09 1.23 2.82
C PRO A 31 -21.63 2.69 2.99
N ASP A 32 -22.13 3.38 4.00
CA ASP A 32 -21.83 4.77 4.35
C ASP A 32 -20.57 4.93 5.23
N THR A 33 -19.94 3.83 5.63
CA THR A 33 -18.68 3.85 6.39
C THR A 33 -17.62 4.62 5.62
N ARG A 34 -17.10 5.68 6.24
CA ARG A 34 -16.02 6.49 5.69
C ARG A 34 -14.69 5.76 5.83
N LEU A 35 -13.99 5.64 4.72
CA LEU A 35 -12.65 5.06 4.62
C LEU A 35 -11.67 6.19 4.36
N TYR A 36 -10.80 6.43 5.34
CA TYR A 36 -9.69 7.38 5.22
C TYR A 36 -8.47 6.65 4.65
N LEU A 37 -7.92 7.18 3.57
CA LEU A 37 -6.83 6.56 2.84
C LEU A 37 -5.48 7.07 3.35
N CYS A 38 -4.51 6.16 3.40
CA CYS A 38 -3.15 6.48 3.84
C CYS A 38 -2.36 7.29 2.79
N HIS A 39 -2.63 7.06 1.49
CA HIS A 39 -1.95 7.75 0.39
C HIS A 39 -2.93 8.09 -0.73
N ASP A 40 -2.64 9.18 -1.43
CA ASP A 40 -3.27 9.58 -2.68
C ASP A 40 -2.18 10.08 -3.64
N TYR A 41 -2.32 9.70 -4.92
CA TYR A 41 -1.32 10.00 -5.97
C TYR A 41 -1.92 10.81 -7.12
N GLN A 42 -3.09 11.43 -6.93
CA GLN A 42 -3.71 12.39 -7.87
C GLN A 42 -3.74 11.89 -9.33
N PRO A 43 -4.28 10.68 -9.63
CA PRO A 43 -4.32 10.16 -10.99
C PRO A 43 -5.03 11.14 -11.94
N GLY A 44 -4.40 11.43 -13.09
CA GLY A 44 -4.93 12.41 -14.04
C GLY A 44 -4.80 13.87 -13.59
N GLY A 45 -4.03 14.18 -12.55
CA GLY A 45 -3.80 15.54 -12.08
C GLY A 45 -4.97 16.15 -11.31
N ARG A 46 -5.89 15.33 -10.81
CA ARG A 46 -6.99 15.80 -9.96
C ARG A 46 -6.50 16.30 -8.60
N ASP A 47 -7.36 17.04 -7.90
CA ASP A 47 -7.10 17.46 -6.52
C ASP A 47 -6.93 16.26 -5.57
N VAL A 48 -6.22 16.51 -4.46
CA VAL A 48 -5.98 15.54 -3.39
C VAL A 48 -7.30 15.06 -2.80
N GLN A 49 -7.44 13.75 -2.69
CA GLN A 49 -8.58 13.10 -2.07
C GLN A 49 -8.12 11.97 -1.15
N PHE A 50 -8.64 11.93 0.07
CA PHE A 50 -8.21 10.97 1.09
C PHE A 50 -9.37 10.35 1.85
N VAL A 51 -10.62 10.61 1.45
CA VAL A 51 -11.81 9.99 2.05
C VAL A 51 -12.73 9.48 0.96
N THR A 52 -13.21 8.25 1.11
CA THR A 52 -14.22 7.59 0.28
C THR A 52 -15.18 6.83 1.21
N THR A 53 -16.22 6.22 0.65
CA THR A 53 -17.10 5.29 1.37
C THR A 53 -16.91 3.84 0.90
N VAL A 54 -17.41 2.90 1.69
CA VAL A 54 -17.53 1.49 1.29
C VAL A 54 -18.34 1.36 -0.01
N ALA A 55 -19.48 2.06 -0.11
CA ALA A 55 -20.32 2.07 -1.30
C ALA A 55 -19.57 2.51 -2.56
N GLU A 56 -18.78 3.58 -2.48
CA GLU A 56 -17.98 4.08 -3.60
C GLU A 56 -16.88 3.11 -4.00
N GLN A 57 -16.19 2.48 -3.05
CA GLN A 57 -15.17 1.48 -3.35
C GLN A 57 -15.77 0.25 -4.05
N ARG A 58 -16.88 -0.29 -3.51
CA ARG A 58 -17.57 -1.44 -4.11
C ARG A 58 -18.10 -1.14 -5.51
N ARG A 59 -18.53 0.10 -5.76
CA ARG A 59 -19.05 0.52 -7.08
C ARG A 59 -17.95 0.76 -8.10
N ALA A 60 -16.87 1.44 -7.69
CA ALA A 60 -15.99 2.14 -8.63
C ALA A 60 -14.49 1.86 -8.46
N ASN A 61 -14.07 1.04 -7.50
CA ASN A 61 -12.64 0.72 -7.38
C ASN A 61 -12.14 0.03 -8.65
N VAL A 62 -11.13 0.61 -9.30
CA VAL A 62 -10.61 0.14 -10.59
C VAL A 62 -9.96 -1.24 -10.54
N HIS A 63 -9.61 -1.73 -9.33
CA HIS A 63 -8.96 -3.02 -9.12
C HIS A 63 -9.87 -4.05 -8.44
N VAL A 64 -10.79 -3.65 -7.54
CA VAL A 64 -11.47 -4.57 -6.61
C VAL A 64 -12.94 -4.19 -6.33
N LYS A 65 -13.60 -3.55 -7.30
CA LYS A 65 -15.05 -3.35 -7.25
C LYS A 65 -15.82 -4.68 -7.27
N ASP A 66 -17.11 -4.62 -6.93
CA ASP A 66 -18.02 -5.76 -7.04
C ASP A 66 -17.97 -6.36 -8.45
N GLY A 67 -17.85 -7.69 -8.51
CA GLY A 67 -17.71 -8.46 -9.75
C GLY A 67 -16.27 -8.86 -10.12
N VAL A 68 -15.25 -8.29 -9.47
CA VAL A 68 -13.86 -8.79 -9.61
C VAL A 68 -13.69 -10.02 -8.73
N THR A 69 -13.16 -11.11 -9.28
CA THR A 69 -12.89 -12.34 -8.52
C THR A 69 -11.55 -12.29 -7.79
N GLU A 70 -11.33 -13.17 -6.80
CA GLU A 70 -10.04 -13.28 -6.10
C GLU A 70 -8.89 -13.60 -7.07
N ASP A 71 -9.11 -14.51 -8.03
CA ASP A 71 -8.09 -14.92 -8.98
C ASP A 71 -7.79 -13.83 -10.01
N ASP A 72 -8.80 -13.12 -10.51
CA ASP A 72 -8.61 -11.96 -11.41
C ASP A 72 -7.82 -10.85 -10.71
N PHE A 73 -8.16 -10.56 -9.45
CA PHE A 73 -7.44 -9.59 -8.63
C PHE A 73 -5.99 -9.99 -8.44
N VAL A 74 -5.72 -11.25 -8.06
CA VAL A 74 -4.36 -11.75 -7.83
C VAL A 74 -3.54 -11.70 -9.11
N ALA A 75 -4.10 -12.13 -10.25
CA ALA A 75 -3.41 -12.06 -11.54
C ALA A 75 -3.04 -10.63 -11.92
N MET A 76 -3.99 -9.70 -11.82
CA MET A 76 -3.75 -8.27 -12.06
C MET A 76 -2.70 -7.70 -11.11
N ARG A 77 -2.84 -7.96 -9.81
CA ARG A 77 -1.99 -7.38 -8.77
C ARG A 77 -0.54 -7.85 -8.89
N THR A 78 -0.33 -9.15 -9.09
CA THR A 78 1.00 -9.76 -9.27
C THR A 78 1.67 -9.24 -10.54
N THR A 79 0.94 -9.16 -11.65
CA THR A 79 1.46 -8.62 -12.92
C THR A 79 1.88 -7.16 -12.75
N ARG A 80 1.05 -6.37 -12.05
CA ARG A 80 1.32 -4.95 -11.79
C ARG A 80 2.50 -4.76 -10.84
N ASP A 81 2.64 -5.57 -9.80
CA ASP A 81 3.74 -5.45 -8.84
C ASP A 81 5.10 -5.69 -9.48
N ALA A 82 5.20 -6.64 -10.42
CA ALA A 82 6.43 -6.93 -11.16
C ALA A 82 6.97 -5.76 -12.00
N THR A 83 6.17 -4.71 -12.24
CA THR A 83 6.60 -3.52 -13.01
C THR A 83 6.97 -2.32 -12.13
N LEU A 84 6.80 -2.42 -10.81
CA LEU A 84 7.01 -1.30 -9.90
C LEU A 84 8.45 -1.25 -9.40
N ALA A 85 9.08 -0.08 -9.51
CA ALA A 85 10.33 0.20 -8.85
C ALA A 85 10.17 0.20 -7.31
N MET A 86 11.28 0.03 -6.60
CA MET A 86 11.30 0.20 -5.15
C MET A 86 10.88 1.63 -4.76
N PRO A 87 10.11 1.81 -3.66
CA PRO A 87 9.84 3.12 -3.12
C PRO A 87 11.15 3.84 -2.73
N VAL A 88 11.28 5.11 -3.08
CA VAL A 88 12.50 5.92 -2.88
C VAL A 88 13.01 5.85 -1.42
N LEU A 89 12.10 5.87 -0.45
CA LEU A 89 12.43 5.87 0.97
C LEU A 89 12.30 4.49 1.64
N MET A 90 12.20 3.39 0.89
CA MET A 90 11.97 2.06 1.48
C MET A 90 13.01 1.69 2.54
N LEU A 91 14.30 1.73 2.20
CA LEU A 91 15.36 1.32 3.13
C LEU A 91 15.48 2.24 4.36
N PRO A 92 15.45 3.60 4.23
CA PRO A 92 15.38 4.50 5.37
C PRO A 92 14.13 4.31 6.24
N SER A 93 12.96 4.16 5.62
CA SER A 93 11.69 4.10 6.35
C SER A 93 11.60 2.82 7.16
N VAL A 94 11.92 1.67 6.57
CA VAL A 94 11.75 0.37 7.24
C VAL A 94 12.67 0.24 8.44
N GLN A 95 13.94 0.66 8.33
CA GLN A 95 14.89 0.56 9.45
C GLN A 95 14.52 1.46 10.66
N VAL A 96 13.80 2.55 10.42
CA VAL A 96 13.31 3.45 11.48
C VAL A 96 11.95 2.98 12.00
N ASN A 97 11.02 2.64 11.11
CA ASN A 97 9.67 2.24 11.47
C ASN A 97 9.62 0.89 12.19
N MET A 98 10.53 -0.05 11.86
CA MET A 98 10.65 -1.31 12.61
C MET A 98 11.07 -1.10 14.08
N ARG A 99 11.58 0.10 14.41
CA ARG A 99 11.95 0.53 15.77
C ARG A 99 10.95 1.55 16.33
N ALA A 100 9.68 1.50 15.92
CA ALA A 100 8.63 2.43 16.35
C ALA A 100 8.96 3.92 16.13
N GLY A 101 9.79 4.24 15.12
CA GLY A 101 10.20 5.61 14.81
C GLY A 101 11.51 6.04 15.48
N HIS A 102 12.13 5.20 16.32
CA HIS A 102 13.45 5.47 16.88
C HIS A 102 14.53 5.35 15.81
N LEU A 103 15.39 6.36 15.72
CA LEU A 103 16.59 6.32 14.90
C LEU A 103 17.58 5.28 15.45
N PRO A 104 18.49 4.73 14.62
CA PRO A 104 19.58 3.88 15.10
C PRO A 104 20.38 4.56 16.22
N GLU A 105 20.88 3.77 17.17
CA GLU A 105 21.79 4.28 18.21
C GLU A 105 23.02 4.96 17.58
N PRO A 106 23.57 6.00 18.22
CA PRO A 106 24.77 6.65 17.73
C PRO A 106 25.96 5.69 17.79
N GLU A 107 26.87 5.82 16.84
CA GLU A 107 28.18 5.16 16.91
C GLU A 107 29.11 5.88 17.90
N ASP A 108 30.37 5.45 18.01
CA ASP A 108 31.35 5.99 18.97
C ASP A 108 31.67 7.48 18.76
N ASN A 109 31.46 7.99 17.54
CA ASN A 109 31.59 9.40 17.17
C ASN A 109 30.36 10.25 17.51
N GLY A 110 29.32 9.66 18.10
CA GLY A 110 28.08 10.34 18.48
C GLY A 110 27.10 10.58 17.33
N VAL A 111 27.39 10.12 16.11
CA VAL A 111 26.54 10.28 14.91
C VAL A 111 25.68 9.04 14.68
N ARG A 112 24.45 9.24 14.20
CA ARG A 112 23.53 8.16 13.83
C ARG A 112 23.58 7.94 12.32
N TYR A 113 23.64 6.68 11.90
CA TYR A 113 23.74 6.31 10.48
C TYR A 113 22.58 5.41 10.07
N LEU A 114 22.01 5.70 8.91
CA LEU A 114 21.14 4.77 8.21
C LEU A 114 22.00 3.79 7.42
N LYS A 115 21.60 2.52 7.39
CA LYS A 115 22.30 1.48 6.65
C LYS A 115 21.59 1.23 5.32
N ILE A 116 22.35 1.24 4.22
CA ILE A 116 21.89 0.90 2.88
C ILE A 116 22.60 -0.39 2.45
N PRO A 117 21.91 -1.55 2.41
CA PRO A 117 22.49 -2.77 1.90
C PRO A 117 22.77 -2.65 0.40
N LEU A 118 23.94 -3.12 -0.03
CA LEU A 118 24.33 -3.18 -1.44
C LEU A 118 24.03 -4.58 -1.97
N ASP A 119 23.35 -4.68 -3.11
CA ASP A 119 23.03 -5.93 -3.83
C ASP A 119 22.37 -7.03 -2.99
N ALA A 120 21.44 -6.64 -2.10
CA ALA A 120 20.85 -7.56 -1.12
C ALA A 120 19.30 -7.52 -1.05
N ILE A 121 18.62 -6.82 -1.97
CA ILE A 121 17.17 -6.80 -2.08
C ILE A 121 16.70 -6.50 -3.51
#